data_AF-A0A0B1TAM6-F1
#
_entry.id   AF-A0A0B1TAM6-F1
#
_cell.length_a   1.000
_cell.length_b   1.000
_cell.length_c   1.000
_cell.angle_alpha   90.00
_cell.angle_beta   90.00
_cell.angle_gamma   90.00
#
_symmetry.space_group_name_H-M   'P 1'
#
loop_
_entity.id
_entity.type
_entity.pdbx_description
1 polymer ?
#
loop_
_entity_poly.entity_id
_entity_poly.type
_entity_poly.pdbx_seq_one_letter_code
_entity_poly.pdbx_strand_id
1 'polypeptide(L)'
;MGDTLASAGTGLFQTHINWEDIEQCIQDERKIEVHFGPKKKAYQIGSGNGFLSRVGVIDADFQGETNGLPQKFILKVLSFLESIEYGELVAERENMDLEEMFAGMDEQARILHNREVDVYRAFSRFDNSLTKLPLYYFGQEFVGENKLKGFIAMEFVEDVEIRHFFHNVKPEELSEVRYKICSNERGAALATSFSRRVKSGSTSGR
;
A
#
# COMPACT_ATOMS: atom_id res chain seq x y z
N MET A 1 12.39 17.19 -17.85
CA MET A 1 12.11 15.80 -17.46
C MET A 1 10.60 15.59 -17.50
N GLY A 2 10.12 14.38 -17.78
CA GLY A 2 8.69 14.08 -17.59
C GLY A 2 8.38 13.87 -16.11
N ASP A 3 7.09 13.77 -15.77
CA ASP A 3 6.67 13.50 -14.39
C ASP A 3 7.21 12.15 -13.88
N THR A 4 7.57 12.12 -12.59
CA THR A 4 8.10 10.96 -11.88
C THR A 4 7.40 10.80 -10.53
N LEU A 5 7.74 9.76 -9.76
CA LEU A 5 7.23 9.63 -8.38
C LEU A 5 7.81 10.68 -7.42
N ALA A 6 8.85 11.40 -7.85
CA ALA A 6 9.45 12.54 -7.16
C ALA A 6 8.80 13.88 -7.48
N SER A 7 8.01 13.98 -8.57
CA SER A 7 7.33 15.23 -8.92
C SER A 7 5.94 15.32 -8.29
N ALA A 8 5.57 16.53 -7.86
CA ALA A 8 4.24 16.80 -7.34
C ALA A 8 3.19 16.75 -8.45
N GLY A 9 2.02 16.21 -8.13
CA GLY A 9 0.83 16.19 -8.97
C GLY A 9 -0.32 17.01 -8.39
N THR A 10 -1.43 17.10 -9.12
CA THR A 10 -2.62 17.86 -8.71
C THR A 10 -3.65 17.03 -7.93
N GLY A 11 -3.35 15.76 -7.67
CA GLY A 11 -4.25 14.81 -7.04
C GLY A 11 -4.14 14.76 -5.51
N LEU A 12 -4.64 13.67 -4.94
CA LEU A 12 -4.64 13.40 -3.52
C LEU A 12 -3.22 13.43 -2.96
N PHE A 13 -3.05 14.13 -1.84
CA PHE A 13 -1.76 14.25 -1.14
C PHE A 13 -0.63 14.79 -2.02
N GLN A 14 -0.96 15.67 -2.98
CA GLN A 14 -0.03 16.22 -3.99
C GLN A 14 0.59 15.16 -4.90
N THR A 15 -0.07 14.01 -5.05
CA THR A 15 0.35 12.93 -5.96
C THR A 15 -0.40 13.02 -7.29
N HIS A 16 -0.17 12.07 -8.18
CA HIS A 16 -0.82 11.98 -9.49
C HIS A 16 -2.15 11.22 -9.46
N ILE A 17 -2.63 10.81 -8.28
CA ILE A 17 -3.83 10.00 -8.10
C ILE A 17 -5.02 10.88 -7.76
N ASN A 18 -6.13 10.70 -8.47
CA ASN A 18 -7.39 11.38 -8.21
C ASN A 18 -8.46 10.40 -7.70
N TRP A 19 -9.61 10.92 -7.29
CA TRP A 19 -10.74 10.11 -6.83
C TRP A 19 -11.21 9.11 -7.89
N GLU A 20 -11.24 9.54 -9.15
CA GLU A 20 -11.67 8.74 -10.30
C GLU A 20 -10.75 7.54 -10.54
N ASP A 21 -9.46 7.67 -10.25
CA ASP A 21 -8.51 6.56 -10.35
C ASP A 21 -8.83 5.47 -9.31
N ILE A 22 -9.28 5.89 -8.12
CA ILE A 22 -9.69 4.97 -7.06
C ILE A 22 -11.04 4.32 -7.39
N GLU A 23 -12.02 5.10 -7.87
CA GLU A 23 -13.32 4.56 -8.31
C GLU A 23 -13.13 3.50 -9.40
N GLN A 24 -12.36 3.84 -10.44
CA GLN A 24 -12.10 2.92 -11.56
C GLN A 24 -11.44 1.63 -11.08
N CYS A 25 -10.45 1.73 -10.18
CA CYS A 25 -9.82 0.56 -9.57
C CYS A 25 -10.82 -0.34 -8.84
N ILE A 26 -11.71 0.24 -8.02
CA ILE A 26 -12.74 -0.53 -7.30
C ILE A 26 -13.69 -1.19 -8.31
N GLN A 27 -14.21 -0.43 -9.28
CA GLN A 27 -15.14 -0.94 -10.29
C GLN A 27 -14.50 -2.08 -11.10
N ASP A 28 -13.22 -1.96 -11.46
CA ASP A 28 -12.51 -3.00 -12.20
C ASP A 28 -12.23 -4.25 -11.36
N GLU A 29 -11.84 -4.10 -10.10
CA GLU A 29 -11.51 -5.23 -9.21
C GLU A 29 -12.78 -5.95 -8.72
N ARG A 30 -13.86 -5.21 -8.44
CA ARG A 30 -15.09 -5.73 -7.81
C ARG A 30 -16.24 -5.95 -8.78
N LYS A 31 -16.19 -5.38 -9.99
CA LYS A 31 -17.27 -5.46 -11.00
C LYS A 31 -18.61 -4.93 -10.49
N ILE A 32 -18.57 -3.79 -9.83
CA ILE A 32 -19.72 -3.06 -9.25
C ILE A 32 -19.73 -1.62 -9.75
N GLU A 33 -20.89 -0.96 -9.71
CA GLU A 33 -21.01 0.47 -9.97
C GLU A 33 -20.97 1.27 -8.66
N VAL A 34 -19.88 2.01 -8.43
CA VAL A 34 -19.65 2.80 -7.20
C VAL A 34 -18.96 4.12 -7.50
N HIS A 35 -19.35 5.16 -6.76
CA HIS A 35 -18.75 6.49 -6.83
C HIS A 35 -18.54 7.06 -5.43
N PHE A 36 -17.56 7.96 -5.26
CA PHE A 36 -17.44 8.73 -4.03
C PHE A 36 -18.46 9.88 -4.01
N GLY A 37 -19.19 10.00 -2.90
CA GLY A 37 -20.19 11.03 -2.69
C GLY A 37 -19.62 12.45 -2.46
N PRO A 38 -20.51 13.44 -2.24
CA PRO A 38 -20.13 14.83 -2.05
C PRO A 38 -19.49 15.11 -0.68
N LYS A 39 -19.62 14.22 0.31
CA LYS A 39 -19.06 14.39 1.66
C LYS A 39 -17.74 13.64 1.85
N LYS A 40 -17.18 13.05 0.77
CA LYS A 40 -15.87 12.39 0.80
C LYS A 40 -14.78 13.31 1.35
N LYS A 41 -13.83 12.75 2.08
CA LYS A 41 -12.68 13.49 2.63
C LYS A 41 -11.43 12.65 2.52
N ALA A 42 -10.32 13.35 2.33
CA ALA A 42 -8.99 12.79 2.42
C ALA A 42 -8.13 13.69 3.29
N TYR A 43 -7.34 13.12 4.18
CA TYR A 43 -6.32 13.86 4.91
C TYR A 43 -5.07 13.01 5.08
N GLN A 44 -3.92 13.65 4.91
CA GLN A 44 -2.64 12.99 5.02
C GLN A 44 -2.33 12.69 6.49
N ILE A 45 -1.75 11.52 6.74
CA ILE A 45 -1.22 11.11 8.04
C ILE A 45 0.20 10.56 7.87
N GLY A 46 0.85 10.21 8.98
CA GLY A 46 2.14 9.54 8.93
C GLY A 46 3.26 10.41 8.38
N SER A 47 3.15 11.74 8.52
CA SER A 47 4.22 12.64 8.12
C SER A 47 5.50 12.32 8.89
N GLY A 48 6.62 12.23 8.17
CA GLY A 48 7.92 11.76 8.69
C GLY A 48 8.03 10.24 8.86
N ASN A 49 6.95 9.50 8.61
CA ASN A 49 6.90 8.03 8.72
C ASN A 49 6.56 7.34 7.38
N GLY A 50 6.21 8.12 6.35
CA GLY A 50 5.81 7.61 5.04
C GLY A 50 6.97 7.13 4.16
N PHE A 51 8.18 7.67 4.35
CA PHE A 51 9.37 7.39 3.53
C PHE A 51 9.07 7.44 2.02
N LEU A 52 8.91 6.27 1.38
CA LEU A 52 8.65 6.11 -0.05
C LEU A 52 7.15 6.21 -0.39
N SER A 53 6.32 6.71 0.51
CA SER A 53 4.89 6.81 0.29
C SER A 53 4.28 8.01 0.99
N ARG A 54 3.25 8.58 0.36
CA ARG A 54 2.25 9.42 1.03
C ARG A 54 1.16 8.52 1.56
N VAL A 55 0.82 8.66 2.84
CA VAL A 55 -0.24 7.88 3.48
C VAL A 55 -1.33 8.83 3.93
N GLY A 56 -2.59 8.48 3.67
CA GLY A 56 -3.71 9.27 4.15
C GLY A 56 -4.91 8.43 4.51
N VAL A 57 -5.81 9.03 5.29
CA VAL A 57 -7.10 8.44 5.62
C VAL A 57 -8.12 8.96 4.62
N ILE A 58 -8.96 8.06 4.12
CA ILE A 58 -10.11 8.37 3.27
C ILE A 58 -11.38 8.11 4.05
N ASP A 59 -12.23 9.12 4.18
CA ASP A 59 -13.66 8.97 4.49
C ASP A 59 -14.40 8.94 3.15
N ALA A 60 -14.94 7.79 2.77
CA ALA A 60 -15.31 7.53 1.39
C ALA A 60 -16.64 8.16 0.98
N ASP A 61 -17.66 8.13 1.85
CA ASP A 61 -19.02 8.56 1.47
C ASP A 61 -19.49 7.87 0.18
N PHE A 62 -19.20 6.57 0.02
CA PHE A 62 -19.52 5.85 -1.22
C PHE A 62 -21.03 5.88 -1.53
N GLN A 63 -21.36 5.92 -2.82
CA GLN A 63 -22.72 5.86 -3.37
C GLN A 63 -22.81 4.76 -4.43
N GLY A 64 -24.00 4.19 -4.63
CA GLY A 64 -24.23 3.05 -5.53
C GLY A 64 -24.14 1.71 -4.81
N GLU A 65 -23.46 0.74 -5.42
CA GLU A 65 -23.26 -0.60 -4.87
C GLU A 65 -22.15 -0.60 -3.79
N THR A 66 -22.52 -0.25 -2.56
CA THR A 66 -21.55 -0.05 -1.47
C THR A 66 -21.35 -1.26 -0.56
N ASN A 67 -22.07 -2.36 -0.79
CA ASN A 67 -22.02 -3.54 0.07
C ASN A 67 -20.60 -4.13 0.10
N GLY A 68 -20.02 -4.20 1.29
CA GLY A 68 -18.67 -4.75 1.51
C GLY A 68 -17.53 -3.76 1.27
N LEU A 69 -17.80 -2.51 0.94
CA LEU A 69 -16.79 -1.45 0.86
C LEU A 69 -16.57 -0.75 2.21
N PRO A 70 -15.32 -0.41 2.56
CA PRO A 70 -15.02 0.33 3.78
C PRO A 70 -15.51 1.79 3.68
N GLN A 71 -16.15 2.29 4.73
CA GLN A 71 -16.51 3.72 4.81
C GLN A 71 -15.33 4.61 5.18
N LYS A 72 -14.35 4.05 5.88
CA LYS A 72 -13.08 4.68 6.24
C LYS A 72 -11.94 3.71 5.99
N PHE A 73 -10.87 4.15 5.33
CA PHE A 73 -9.71 3.30 5.03
C PHE A 73 -8.42 4.11 4.90
N ILE A 74 -7.27 3.43 4.95
CA ILE A 74 -5.96 3.99 4.62
C ILE A 74 -5.71 3.88 3.13
N LEU A 75 -5.31 4.98 2.51
CA LEU A 75 -4.75 5.01 1.16
C LEU A 75 -3.24 5.27 1.26
N LYS A 76 -2.44 4.27 0.89
CA LYS A 76 -0.99 4.38 0.74
C LYS A 76 -0.65 4.58 -0.73
N VAL A 77 -0.07 5.71 -1.07
CA VAL A 77 0.33 6.09 -2.43
C VAL A 77 1.84 6.10 -2.53
N LEU A 78 2.40 5.38 -3.50
CA LEU A 78 3.85 5.42 -3.75
C LEU A 78 4.25 6.82 -4.23
N SER A 79 5.16 7.47 -3.51
CA SER A 79 5.62 8.85 -3.80
C SER A 79 6.88 9.14 -3.01
N PHE A 80 7.83 9.89 -3.60
CA PHE A 80 9.04 10.32 -2.92
C PHE A 80 8.93 11.70 -2.27
N LEU A 81 7.80 12.39 -2.42
CA LEU A 81 7.62 13.77 -1.93
C LEU A 81 7.91 13.91 -0.43
N GLU A 82 7.49 12.94 0.38
CA GLU A 82 7.76 12.95 1.82
C GLU A 82 9.26 12.84 2.11
N SER A 83 9.98 11.96 1.39
CA SER A 83 11.43 11.82 1.57
C SER A 83 12.21 13.05 1.10
N ILE A 84 11.72 13.71 0.05
CA ILE A 84 12.29 14.95 -0.46
C ILE A 84 12.12 16.06 0.58
N GLU A 85 10.88 16.32 1.03
CA GLU A 85 10.56 17.37 2.01
C GLU A 85 11.36 17.24 3.32
N TYR A 86 11.53 16.01 3.83
CA TYR A 86 12.33 15.78 5.05
C TYR A 86 13.84 15.84 4.81
N GLY A 87 14.28 15.56 3.59
CA GLY A 87 15.69 15.55 3.20
C GLY A 87 16.24 16.93 2.82
N GLU A 88 15.38 17.92 2.56
CA GLU A 88 15.76 19.25 2.04
C GLU A 88 16.91 19.91 2.83
N LEU A 89 16.81 19.92 4.18
CA LEU A 89 17.84 20.53 5.02
C LEU A 89 19.22 19.84 4.90
N VAL A 90 19.25 18.54 4.64
CA VAL A 90 20.49 17.80 4.41
C VAL A 90 20.98 18.03 2.98
N ALA A 91 20.06 18.03 2.02
CA ALA A 91 20.36 18.24 0.62
C ALA A 91 20.97 19.60 0.34
N GLU A 92 20.48 20.67 0.99
CA GLU A 92 21.06 22.01 0.88
C GLU A 92 22.50 22.05 1.39
N ARG A 93 22.80 21.37 2.50
CA ARG A 93 24.14 21.34 3.09
C ARG A 93 25.13 20.57 2.23
N GLU A 94 24.67 19.47 1.63
CA GLU A 94 25.49 18.56 0.84
C GLU A 94 25.43 18.83 -0.67
N ASN A 95 24.71 19.89 -1.08
CA ASN A 95 24.47 20.26 -2.49
C ASN A 95 23.95 19.08 -3.33
N MET A 96 22.96 18.35 -2.78
CA MET A 96 22.32 17.20 -3.42
C MET A 96 21.01 17.60 -4.11
N ASP A 97 20.78 17.08 -5.31
CA ASP A 97 19.46 17.12 -5.95
C ASP A 97 18.67 15.85 -5.57
N LEU A 98 17.79 15.97 -4.58
CA LEU A 98 16.97 14.84 -4.12
C LEU A 98 15.95 14.41 -5.16
N GLU A 99 15.40 15.33 -5.95
CA GLU A 99 14.40 15.01 -6.96
C GLU A 99 15.04 14.13 -8.04
N GLU A 100 16.22 14.51 -8.56
CA GLU A 100 16.97 13.70 -9.51
C GLU A 100 17.38 12.35 -8.90
N MET A 101 17.87 12.35 -7.66
CA MET A 101 18.30 11.12 -6.97
C MET A 101 17.14 10.13 -6.81
N PHE A 102 15.98 10.59 -6.34
CA PHE A 102 14.80 9.73 -6.14
C PHE A 102 14.14 9.37 -7.46
N ALA A 103 14.11 10.25 -8.46
CA ALA A 103 13.68 9.91 -9.82
C ALA A 103 14.52 8.78 -10.42
N GLY A 104 15.80 8.67 -10.08
CA GLY A 104 16.65 7.53 -10.44
C GLY A 104 16.21 6.19 -9.83
N MET A 105 15.39 6.21 -8.79
CA MET A 105 14.87 5.02 -8.07
C MET A 105 13.44 4.63 -8.49
N ASP A 106 12.82 5.38 -9.39
CA ASP A 106 11.42 5.22 -9.82
C ASP A 106 11.04 3.77 -10.17
N GLU A 107 11.85 3.13 -11.02
CA GLU A 107 11.57 1.77 -11.49
C GLU A 107 11.60 0.76 -10.34
N GLN A 108 12.61 0.85 -9.47
CA GLN A 108 12.74 -0.04 -8.33
C GLN A 108 11.59 0.16 -7.34
N ALA A 109 11.20 1.41 -7.07
CA ALA A 109 10.08 1.69 -6.19
C ALA A 109 8.76 1.14 -6.72
N ARG A 110 8.50 1.24 -8.04
CA ARG A 110 7.31 0.62 -8.67
C ARG A 110 7.31 -0.90 -8.52
N ILE A 111 8.47 -1.56 -8.70
CA ILE A 111 8.60 -3.00 -8.51
C ILE A 111 8.30 -3.39 -7.05
N LEU A 112 8.81 -2.62 -6.08
CA LEU A 112 8.56 -2.86 -4.66
C LEU A 112 7.09 -2.66 -4.30
N HIS A 113 6.45 -1.62 -4.83
CA HIS A 113 5.01 -1.38 -4.65
C HIS A 113 4.17 -2.52 -5.19
N ASN A 114 4.42 -2.99 -6.43
CA ASN A 114 3.66 -4.11 -6.99
C ASN A 114 3.84 -5.38 -6.15
N ARG A 115 5.05 -5.64 -5.63
CA ARG A 115 5.28 -6.75 -4.69
C ARG A 115 4.50 -6.59 -3.39
N GLU A 116 4.39 -5.38 -2.86
CA GLU A 116 3.58 -5.10 -1.67
C GLU A 116 2.10 -5.38 -1.94
N VAL A 117 1.56 -4.92 -3.08
CA VAL A 117 0.20 -5.25 -3.53
C VAL A 117 -0.01 -6.76 -3.61
N ASP A 118 0.92 -7.48 -4.25
CA ASP A 118 0.85 -8.94 -4.39
C ASP A 118 0.84 -9.67 -3.04
N VAL A 119 1.65 -9.21 -2.08
CA VAL A 119 1.66 -9.76 -0.71
C VAL A 119 0.30 -9.55 -0.06
N TYR A 120 -0.22 -8.33 -0.02
CA TYR A 120 -1.51 -8.06 0.61
C TYR A 120 -2.65 -8.83 -0.06
N ARG A 121 -2.65 -8.92 -1.40
CA ARG A 121 -3.64 -9.66 -2.17
C ARG A 121 -3.55 -11.18 -1.97
N ALA A 122 -2.35 -11.72 -1.76
CA ALA A 122 -2.17 -13.13 -1.45
C ALA A 122 -2.65 -13.44 -0.03
N PHE A 123 -2.32 -12.57 0.93
CA PHE A 123 -2.63 -12.78 2.34
C PHE A 123 -4.09 -12.50 2.71
N SER A 124 -4.81 -11.67 1.93
CA SER A 124 -6.24 -11.40 2.13
C SER A 124 -7.16 -12.62 2.00
N ARG A 125 -6.62 -13.75 1.49
CA ARG A 125 -7.32 -15.03 1.38
C ARG A 125 -7.29 -15.86 2.66
N PHE A 126 -6.43 -15.48 3.61
CA PHE A 126 -6.34 -16.15 4.91
C PHE A 126 -7.14 -15.37 5.96
N ASP A 127 -7.44 -16.04 7.07
CA ASP A 127 -8.05 -15.38 8.21
C ASP A 127 -7.09 -14.33 8.80
N ASN A 128 -7.51 -13.07 8.80
CA ASN A 128 -6.73 -11.94 9.32
C ASN A 128 -6.34 -12.08 10.79
N SER A 129 -7.07 -12.87 11.58
CA SER A 129 -6.70 -13.18 12.97
C SER A 129 -5.37 -13.94 13.05
N LEU A 130 -5.02 -14.69 12.00
CA LEU A 130 -3.78 -15.45 11.91
C LEU A 130 -2.60 -14.59 11.49
N THR A 131 -2.81 -13.64 10.57
CA THR A 131 -1.74 -12.87 9.93
C THR A 131 -1.41 -11.57 10.64
N LYS A 132 -2.40 -10.97 11.30
CA LYS A 132 -2.34 -9.61 11.89
C LYS A 132 -1.88 -8.53 10.89
N LEU A 133 -2.02 -8.80 9.60
CA LEU A 133 -1.86 -7.79 8.55
C LEU A 133 -3.15 -6.96 8.47
N PRO A 134 -3.05 -5.66 8.16
CA PRO A 134 -4.22 -4.85 7.81
C PRO A 134 -5.06 -5.54 6.74
N LEU A 135 -6.40 -5.48 6.86
CA LEU A 135 -7.29 -5.92 5.77
C LEU A 135 -6.93 -5.19 4.48
N TYR A 136 -6.76 -5.94 3.40
CA TYR A 136 -6.61 -5.40 2.05
C TYR A 136 -8.00 -5.20 1.44
N TYR A 137 -8.26 -4.00 0.91
CA TYR A 137 -9.54 -3.69 0.27
C TYR A 137 -9.45 -3.69 -1.25
N PHE A 138 -8.48 -2.99 -1.83
CA PHE A 138 -8.21 -2.91 -3.27
C PHE A 138 -6.87 -2.20 -3.51
N GLY A 139 -6.35 -2.23 -4.72
CA GLY A 139 -5.07 -1.59 -5.02
C GLY A 139 -4.71 -1.59 -6.50
N GLN A 140 -3.96 -0.57 -6.90
CA GLN A 140 -3.51 -0.37 -8.27
C GLN A 140 -2.01 -0.61 -8.37
N GLU A 141 -1.64 -1.51 -9.28
CA GLU A 141 -0.25 -1.80 -9.64
C GLU A 141 0.20 -0.90 -10.82
N PHE A 142 1.51 -0.75 -10.94
CA PHE A 142 2.15 -0.16 -12.11
C PHE A 142 2.24 -1.21 -13.22
N VAL A 143 1.44 -1.04 -14.28
CA VAL A 143 1.40 -1.91 -15.45
C VAL A 143 1.30 -1.08 -16.73
N GLY A 144 1.98 -1.53 -17.79
CA GLY A 144 1.98 -0.86 -19.09
C GLY A 144 2.42 0.61 -19.01
N GLU A 145 1.57 1.51 -19.48
CA GLU A 145 1.83 2.96 -19.51
C GLU A 145 1.58 3.66 -18.16
N ASN A 146 1.01 3.00 -17.15
CA ASN A 146 0.82 3.58 -15.83
C ASN A 146 2.16 3.65 -15.08
N LYS A 147 2.74 4.86 -15.00
CA LYS A 147 4.01 5.11 -14.31
C LYS A 147 3.88 5.84 -12.98
N LEU A 148 2.72 6.42 -12.68
CA LEU A 148 2.55 7.40 -11.59
C LEU A 148 1.38 7.09 -10.64
N LYS A 149 0.50 6.15 -11.00
CA LYS A 149 -0.75 5.91 -10.26
C LYS A 149 -0.75 4.53 -9.62
N GLY A 150 0.12 4.33 -8.63
CA GLY A 150 0.16 3.11 -7.82
C GLY A 150 -0.23 3.39 -6.38
N PHE A 151 -1.18 2.61 -5.86
CA PHE A 151 -1.68 2.77 -4.49
C PHE A 151 -2.23 1.48 -3.91
N ILE A 152 -2.40 1.46 -2.58
CA ILE A 152 -3.01 0.38 -1.82
C ILE A 152 -4.04 0.96 -0.86
N ALA A 153 -5.25 0.42 -0.89
CA ALA A 153 -6.28 0.69 0.10
C ALA A 153 -6.36 -0.44 1.13
N MET A 154 -6.22 -0.09 2.40
CA MET A 154 -6.15 -1.05 3.50
C MET A 154 -6.88 -0.55 4.75
N GLU A 155 -7.03 -1.43 5.72
CA GLU A 155 -7.69 -1.18 7.00
C GLU A 155 -7.17 0.07 7.70
N PHE A 156 -8.10 0.88 8.19
CA PHE A 156 -7.80 1.92 9.17
C PHE A 156 -7.92 1.34 10.58
N VAL A 157 -6.80 1.34 11.31
CA VAL A 157 -6.76 0.86 12.69
C VAL A 157 -6.68 2.07 13.62
N GLU A 158 -7.68 2.21 14.48
CA GLU A 158 -7.74 3.26 15.50
C GLU A 158 -6.84 2.91 16.70
N ASP A 159 -6.44 3.93 17.47
CA ASP A 159 -5.69 3.79 18.73
C ASP A 159 -4.36 3.03 18.60
N VAL A 160 -3.62 3.28 17.52
CA VAL A 160 -2.30 2.67 17.28
C VAL A 160 -1.14 3.52 17.79
N GLU A 161 -0.13 2.86 18.35
CA GLU A 161 1.17 3.45 18.67
C GLU A 161 2.21 3.02 17.62
N ILE A 162 2.82 4.00 16.93
CA ILE A 162 3.91 3.71 15.99
C ILE A 162 5.20 3.48 16.77
N ARG A 163 5.80 2.30 16.59
CA ARG A 163 7.12 1.96 17.17
C ARG A 163 8.19 2.01 16.10
N HIS A 164 9.15 2.92 16.27
CA HIS A 164 10.33 3.01 15.41
C HIS A 164 11.42 2.04 15.83
N PHE A 165 12.34 1.73 14.90
CA PHE A 165 13.47 0.81 15.14
C PHE A 165 14.43 1.29 16.24
N PHE A 166 14.41 2.58 16.59
CA PHE A 166 15.21 3.17 17.66
C PHE A 166 14.48 3.23 19.01
N HIS A 167 13.22 2.80 19.09
CA HIS A 167 12.53 2.66 20.37
C HIS A 167 12.96 1.38 21.08
N ASN A 168 13.23 1.47 22.38
CA ASN A 168 13.44 0.30 23.21
C ASN A 168 12.12 -0.45 23.37
N VAL A 169 12.18 -1.78 23.27
CA VAL A 169 11.01 -2.67 23.39
C VAL A 169 11.36 -3.78 24.37
N LYS A 170 10.46 -4.07 25.31
CA LYS A 170 10.64 -5.19 26.24
C LYS A 170 10.37 -6.52 25.52
N PRO A 171 11.02 -7.63 25.91
CA PRO A 171 10.78 -8.94 25.29
C PRO A 171 9.31 -9.36 25.28
N GLU A 172 8.54 -9.00 26.31
CA GLU A 172 7.12 -9.33 26.44
C GLU A 172 6.27 -8.63 25.38
N GLU A 173 6.61 -7.38 25.03
CA GLU A 173 5.94 -6.60 23.99
C GLU A 173 6.17 -7.19 22.58
N LEU A 174 7.24 -7.99 22.39
CA LEU A 174 7.56 -8.67 21.12
C LEU A 174 6.99 -10.09 21.04
N SER A 175 6.47 -10.63 22.14
CA SER A 175 6.04 -12.03 22.21
C SER A 175 4.99 -12.35 21.15
N GLU A 176 3.95 -11.53 21.03
CA GLU A 176 2.90 -11.69 20.02
C GLU A 176 3.45 -11.56 18.59
N VAL A 177 4.30 -10.56 18.33
CA VAL A 177 4.93 -10.33 17.02
C VAL A 177 5.69 -11.58 16.57
N ARG A 178 6.47 -12.19 17.48
CA ARG A 178 7.22 -13.42 17.20
C ARG A 178 6.32 -14.59 16.81
N TYR A 179 5.25 -14.84 17.57
CA TYR A 179 4.30 -15.91 17.23
C TYR A 179 3.66 -15.70 15.86
N LYS A 180 3.40 -14.44 15.49
CA LYS A 180 2.77 -14.09 14.23
C LYS A 180 3.71 -14.19 13.03
N ILE A 181 4.97 -13.78 13.17
CA ILE A 181 6.01 -14.04 12.15
C ILE A 181 6.08 -15.54 11.86
N CYS A 182 6.16 -16.39 12.90
CA CYS A 182 6.17 -17.84 12.71
C CYS A 182 4.89 -18.37 12.02
N SER A 183 3.75 -17.74 12.26
CA SER A 183 2.47 -18.12 11.67
C SER A 183 2.42 -17.74 10.18
N ASN A 184 2.93 -16.56 9.83
CA ASN A 184 3.03 -16.08 8.45
C ASN A 184 3.99 -16.94 7.62
N GLU A 185 5.17 -17.28 8.16
CA GLU A 185 6.13 -18.19 7.53
C GLU A 185 5.51 -19.58 7.28
N ARG A 186 4.77 -20.10 8.26
CA ARG A 186 4.04 -21.38 8.09
C ARG A 186 2.97 -21.28 7.01
N GLY A 187 2.19 -20.21 6.97
CA GLY A 187 1.19 -19.95 5.94
C GLY A 187 1.80 -19.91 4.54
N ALA A 188 2.90 -19.17 4.37
CA ALA A 188 3.63 -19.08 3.11
C ALA A 188 4.19 -20.44 2.65
N ALA A 189 4.76 -21.22 3.58
CA ALA A 189 5.24 -22.57 3.28
C ALA A 189 4.10 -23.51 2.84
N LEU A 190 2.94 -23.43 3.51
CA LEU A 190 1.75 -24.22 3.15
C LEU A 190 1.23 -23.85 1.76
N ALA A 191 1.12 -22.55 1.43
CA ALA A 191 0.70 -22.08 0.11
C ALA A 191 1.63 -22.59 -1.00
N THR A 192 2.95 -22.57 -0.75
CA THR A 192 3.96 -23.08 -1.69
C THR A 192 3.83 -24.60 -1.89
N SER A 193 3.60 -25.36 -0.81
CA SER A 193 3.44 -26.81 -0.86
C SER A 193 2.15 -27.24 -1.59
N PHE A 194 1.06 -26.49 -1.42
CA PHE A 194 -0.20 -26.73 -2.11
C PHE A 194 -0.08 -26.46 -3.61
N SER A 195 0.57 -25.35 -4.00
CA SER A 195 0.83 -25.02 -5.40
C SER A 195 1.67 -26.11 -6.12
N ARG A 196 2.67 -26.68 -5.43
CA ARG A 196 3.45 -27.80 -5.96
C ARG A 196 2.62 -29.08 -6.16
N ARG A 197 1.71 -29.40 -5.22
CA ARG A 197 0.83 -30.58 -5.34
C ARG A 197 -0.18 -30.47 -6.47
N VAL A 198 -0.76 -29.28 -6.67
CA VAL A 198 -1.68 -29.04 -7.79
C VAL A 198 -0.97 -29.22 -9.14
N LYS A 199 0.25 -28.69 -9.28
CA LYS A 199 1.07 -28.87 -10.50
C LYS A 199 1.51 -30.33 -10.73
N SER A 200 1.71 -31.12 -9.68
CA SER A 200 2.04 -32.55 -9.79
C SER A 200 0.83 -33.47 -9.98
N GLY A 201 -0.38 -32.99 -9.65
CA GLY A 201 -1.63 -33.74 -9.82
C GLY A 201 -2.27 -33.55 -11.21
N SER A 202 -1.93 -32.46 -11.92
CA SER A 202 -2.38 -32.23 -13.30
C SER A 202 -1.64 -33.06 -14.36
N THR A 203 -0.66 -33.87 -13.97
CA THR A 203 0.10 -34.74 -14.87
C THR A 203 -0.33 -36.22 -14.83
N SER A 204 -1.36 -36.59 -14.05
CA SER A 204 -1.82 -37.99 -13.94
C SER A 204 -3.22 -38.27 -14.52
N GLY A 205 -3.68 -37.47 -15.49
CA GLY A 205 -4.91 -37.73 -16.23
C GLY A 205 -4.64 -37.90 -17.73
N ARG A 206 -4.23 -39.11 -18.14
CA ARG A 206 -4.37 -39.65 -19.49
C ARG A 206 -4.97 -41.04 -19.39
#